data_AF-A0AAD9AQV9-F1
#
_entry.id   AF-A0AAD9AQV9-F1
#
_cell.length_a   1.000
_cell.length_b   1.000
_cell.length_c   1.000
_cell.angle_alpha   90.00
_cell.angle_beta   90.00
_cell.angle_gamma   90.00
#
_symmetry.space_group_name_H-M   'P 1'
#
loop_
_entity.id
_entity.type
_entity.pdbx_description
1 polymer ?
#
loop_
_entity_poly.entity_id
_entity_poly.type
_entity_poly.pdbx_seq_one_letter_code
_entity_poly.pdbx_strand_id
1 'polypeptide(L)'
;MTEPRNLGSNFGTLGTREEDWPDVDGDLDSKEGAEAMRRADAALHATIERSIRQRNAQSAHGDAIPKSLYIKAQNQQDRLTNEERQLLLSRCDVVGKALARPDSLTTEEMHQALLWPPPDLVLANIQRATGGQLGTPIELYAKGKDALDRGQFNTMLNDDEVALLARRFHARDDPTFSEVGMSRALAQPGLAQAAEMLSSMLELDFAVFHAALMRQVGQM
;
A
#
# COMPACT_ATOMS: atom_id res chain seq x y z
N MET A 1 32.66 10.93 38.17
CA MET A 1 31.30 11.51 38.16
C MET A 1 31.19 12.40 36.95
N THR A 2 30.48 11.92 35.93
CA THR A 2 30.18 12.64 34.69
C THR A 2 28.87 12.05 34.17
N GLU A 3 27.84 12.89 34.07
CA GLU A 3 26.46 12.54 33.75
C GLU A 3 26.28 12.13 32.27
N PRO A 4 25.32 11.24 31.95
CA PRO A 4 25.01 10.86 30.57
C PRO A 4 24.07 11.86 29.89
N ARG A 5 24.43 12.26 28.66
CA ARG A 5 23.60 13.09 27.77
C ARG A 5 22.40 12.29 27.24
N ASN A 6 21.23 12.85 27.49
CA ASN A 6 19.92 12.38 27.06
C ASN A 6 19.75 12.62 25.54
N LEU A 7 19.60 11.56 24.75
CA LEU A 7 19.23 11.63 23.33
C LEU A 7 17.71 11.80 23.25
N GLY A 8 17.28 13.06 23.22
CA GLY A 8 15.89 13.45 23.05
C GLY A 8 15.33 12.95 21.71
N SER A 9 14.29 12.13 21.82
CA SER A 9 13.46 11.60 20.74
C SER A 9 12.79 12.74 19.96
N ASN A 10 13.20 12.98 18.71
CA ASN A 10 12.57 13.95 17.81
C ASN A 10 11.29 13.33 17.21
N PHE A 11 10.28 13.11 18.04
CA PHE A 11 8.90 13.04 17.56
C PHE A 11 8.44 14.47 17.31
N GLY A 12 8.18 14.79 16.03
CA GLY A 12 7.53 16.03 15.66
C GLY A 12 6.27 16.22 16.49
N THR A 13 6.24 17.36 17.18
CA THR A 13 5.26 17.76 18.19
C THR A 13 3.84 17.69 17.62
N LEU A 14 3.14 16.57 17.87
CA LEU A 14 1.69 16.58 18.01
C LEU A 14 1.37 17.63 19.08
N GLY A 15 0.40 18.51 18.85
CA GLY A 15 0.04 19.55 19.82
C GLY A 15 -0.30 18.93 21.18
N THR A 16 0.65 18.97 22.12
CA THR A 16 0.49 18.47 23.50
C THR A 16 0.06 19.57 24.46
N ARG A 17 -0.47 20.70 23.95
CA ARG A 17 -0.97 21.76 24.83
C ARG A 17 -2.40 21.40 25.24
N GLU A 18 -2.57 21.12 26.52
CA GLU A 18 -3.85 20.75 27.18
C GLU A 18 -4.96 21.78 26.90
N GLU A 19 -4.59 23.03 26.61
CA GLU A 19 -5.49 24.15 26.32
C GLU A 19 -6.16 24.11 24.93
N ASP A 20 -5.72 23.26 24.00
CA ASP A 20 -6.29 23.15 22.63
C ASP A 20 -7.40 22.09 22.51
N TRP A 21 -7.66 21.34 23.59
CA TRP A 21 -8.66 20.28 23.60
C TRP A 21 -9.90 20.73 24.39
N PRO A 22 -11.11 20.69 23.81
CA PRO A 22 -12.31 20.99 24.56
C PRO A 22 -12.54 19.92 25.64
N ASP A 23 -12.85 20.33 26.87
CA ASP A 23 -13.16 19.41 27.98
C ASP A 23 -14.32 18.48 27.60
N VAL A 24 -14.06 17.17 27.55
CA VAL A 24 -15.02 16.12 27.20
C VAL A 24 -15.50 15.36 28.45
N ASP A 25 -15.58 16.03 29.60
CA ASP A 25 -16.09 15.44 30.85
C ASP A 25 -17.60 15.64 31.04
N GLY A 26 -18.32 16.00 29.96
CA GLY A 26 -19.76 16.20 29.95
C GLY A 26 -20.55 14.96 29.52
N ASP A 27 -21.77 14.82 30.05
CA ASP A 27 -22.72 13.76 29.69
C ASP A 27 -22.93 13.70 28.17
N LEU A 28 -22.45 12.63 27.54
CA LEU A 28 -22.40 12.43 26.09
C LEU A 28 -23.80 12.32 25.46
N ASP A 29 -24.82 12.02 26.26
CA ASP A 29 -26.22 11.94 25.84
C ASP A 29 -26.93 13.31 25.86
N SER A 30 -26.27 14.34 26.39
CA SER A 30 -26.75 15.71 26.33
C SER A 30 -26.44 16.35 24.95
N LYS A 31 -27.30 17.28 24.51
CA LYS A 31 -27.05 18.05 23.28
C LYS A 31 -25.71 18.81 23.33
N GLU A 32 -25.29 19.22 24.52
CA GLU A 32 -24.03 19.94 24.77
C GLU A 32 -22.82 19.02 24.66
N GLY A 33 -22.90 17.77 25.15
CA GLY A 33 -21.88 16.73 24.96
C GLY A 33 -21.71 16.32 23.50
N ALA A 34 -22.82 16.15 22.76
CA ALA A 34 -22.79 15.84 21.33
C ALA A 34 -22.20 16.98 20.48
N GLU A 35 -22.33 18.23 20.91
CA GLU A 35 -21.70 19.39 20.27
C GLU A 35 -20.23 19.55 20.65
N ALA A 36 -19.85 19.23 21.89
CA ALA A 36 -18.46 19.19 22.32
C ALA A 36 -17.66 18.12 21.56
N MET A 37 -18.24 16.93 21.37
CA MET A 37 -17.61 15.85 20.58
C MET A 37 -17.45 16.24 19.11
N ARG A 38 -18.45 16.90 18.50
CA ARG A 38 -18.32 17.43 17.13
C ARG A 38 -17.23 18.49 17.00
N ARG A 39 -17.05 19.33 18.01
CA ARG A 39 -15.96 20.32 18.05
C ARG A 39 -14.59 19.65 18.24
N ALA A 40 -14.50 18.62 19.08
CA ALA A 40 -13.28 17.83 19.27
C ALA A 40 -12.87 17.10 17.98
N ASP A 41 -13.84 16.49 17.29
CA ASP A 41 -13.61 15.80 16.03
C ASP A 41 -13.17 16.79 14.94
N ALA A 42 -13.82 17.94 14.82
CA ALA A 42 -13.40 19.00 13.90
C ALA A 42 -11.99 19.54 14.21
N ALA A 43 -11.63 19.68 15.49
CA ALA A 43 -10.29 20.11 15.92
C ALA A 43 -9.22 19.06 15.61
N LEU A 44 -9.53 17.78 15.79
CA LEU A 44 -8.65 16.67 15.42
C LEU A 44 -8.45 16.64 13.90
N HIS A 45 -9.52 16.73 13.12
CA HIS A 45 -9.46 16.80 11.65
C HIS A 45 -8.64 18.01 11.17
N ALA A 46 -8.86 19.19 11.76
CA ALA A 46 -8.09 20.39 11.43
C ALA A 46 -6.60 20.25 11.78
N THR A 47 -6.27 19.55 12.88
CA THR A 47 -4.89 19.30 13.30
C THR A 47 -4.19 18.30 12.39
N ILE A 48 -4.89 17.24 11.97
CA ILE A 48 -4.41 16.28 10.97
C ILE A 48 -4.17 16.99 9.64
N GLU A 49 -5.13 17.78 9.16
CA GLU A 49 -4.97 18.56 7.93
C GLU A 49 -3.81 19.55 8.00
N ARG A 50 -3.64 20.24 9.13
CA ARG A 50 -2.53 21.16 9.34
C ARG A 50 -1.19 20.43 9.33
N SER A 51 -1.12 19.24 9.93
CA SER A 51 0.07 18.39 9.90
C SER A 51 0.38 17.87 8.50
N ILE A 52 -0.64 17.51 7.71
CA ILE A 52 -0.49 17.12 6.29
C ILE A 52 0.00 18.31 5.46
N ARG A 53 -0.60 19.49 5.62
CA ARG A 53 -0.17 20.72 4.93
C ARG A 53 1.24 21.12 5.33
N GLN A 54 1.61 20.98 6.59
CA GLN A 54 2.93 21.31 7.10
C GLN A 54 3.99 20.32 6.60
N ARG A 55 3.67 19.02 6.51
CA ARG A 55 4.53 18.02 5.82
C ARG A 55 4.68 18.32 4.33
N ASN A 56 3.61 18.77 3.66
CA ASN A 56 3.66 19.16 2.25
C ASN A 56 4.44 20.47 2.04
N ALA A 57 4.42 21.38 3.02
CA ALA A 57 5.12 22.67 2.98
C ALA A 57 6.61 22.57 3.38
N GLN A 58 7.01 21.54 4.14
CA GLN A 58 8.42 21.23 4.43
C GLN A 58 9.10 20.52 3.24
N SER A 59 8.99 21.11 2.06
CA SER A 59 9.87 20.79 0.93
C SER A 59 11.10 21.67 1.04
N ALA A 60 12.12 21.23 1.78
CA ALA A 60 13.41 21.90 1.80
C ALA A 60 14.53 20.86 1.91
N HIS A 61 15.09 20.50 0.74
CA HIS A 61 16.51 20.26 0.41
C HIS A 61 16.63 19.18 -0.68
N GLY A 62 16.94 19.60 -1.93
CA GLY A 62 17.55 18.82 -3.03
C GLY A 62 16.89 17.51 -3.49
N ASP A 63 16.64 17.38 -4.80
CA ASP A 63 16.45 16.09 -5.52
C ASP A 63 15.26 15.17 -5.15
N ALA A 64 14.27 15.62 -4.39
CA ALA A 64 13.08 14.82 -4.13
C ALA A 64 12.09 14.86 -5.33
N ILE A 65 11.85 13.69 -5.94
CA ILE A 65 10.84 13.52 -7.00
C ILE A 65 9.46 13.94 -6.45
N PRO A 66 8.75 14.88 -7.10
CA PRO A 66 7.49 15.38 -6.60
C PRO A 66 6.40 14.31 -6.66
N LYS A 67 5.54 14.24 -5.63
CA LYS A 67 4.46 13.25 -5.55
C LYS A 67 3.51 13.30 -6.76
N SER A 68 3.27 14.49 -7.30
CA SER A 68 2.46 14.69 -8.51
C SER A 68 3.02 13.93 -9.72
N LEU A 69 4.34 13.78 -9.82
CA LEU A 69 4.96 13.03 -10.90
C LEU A 69 4.73 11.51 -10.74
N TYR A 70 4.77 10.97 -9.53
CA TYR A 70 4.38 9.57 -9.31
C TYR A 70 2.93 9.29 -9.72
N ILE A 71 2.01 10.20 -9.36
CA ILE A 71 0.59 10.09 -9.74
C ILE A 71 0.41 10.22 -11.25
N LYS A 72 1.15 11.15 -11.90
CA LYS A 72 1.12 11.29 -13.36
C LYS A 72 1.63 10.01 -14.04
N ALA A 73 2.74 9.46 -13.57
CA ALA A 73 3.32 8.24 -14.10
C ALA A 73 2.35 7.04 -13.99
N GLN A 74 1.63 6.93 -12.88
CA GLN A 74 0.60 5.90 -12.71
C GLN A 74 -0.53 6.01 -13.74
N ASN A 75 -1.05 7.22 -13.98
CA ASN A 75 -2.30 7.42 -14.71
C ASN A 75 -2.12 7.78 -16.20
N GLN A 76 -0.94 8.27 -16.59
CA GLN A 76 -0.70 8.93 -17.87
C GLN A 76 0.72 8.63 -18.40
N GLN A 77 1.07 7.35 -18.49
CA GLN A 77 2.38 6.90 -18.97
C GLN A 77 2.77 7.49 -20.32
N ASP A 78 1.81 7.59 -21.25
CA ASP A 78 1.97 8.15 -22.59
C ASP A 78 2.29 9.65 -22.59
N ARG A 79 1.96 10.37 -21.51
CA ARG A 79 2.14 11.83 -21.39
C ARG A 79 3.36 12.24 -20.57
N LEU A 80 4.21 11.28 -20.16
CA LEU A 80 5.46 11.59 -19.49
C LEU A 80 6.49 12.13 -20.47
N THR A 81 7.09 13.28 -20.17
CA THR A 81 8.21 13.83 -20.95
C THR A 81 9.49 13.05 -20.70
N ASN A 82 10.51 13.27 -21.53
CA ASN A 82 11.81 12.62 -21.32
C ASN A 82 12.47 13.07 -20.02
N GLU A 83 12.36 14.34 -19.65
CA GLU A 83 12.90 14.90 -18.41
C GLU A 83 12.21 14.29 -17.19
N GLU A 84 10.88 14.14 -17.23
CA GLU A 84 10.10 13.47 -16.20
C GLU A 84 10.50 12.00 -16.03
N ARG A 85 10.73 11.29 -17.14
CA ARG A 85 11.25 9.91 -17.10
C ARG A 85 12.66 9.85 -16.51
N GLN A 86 13.55 10.78 -16.87
CA GLN A 86 14.90 10.83 -16.28
C GLN A 86 14.86 11.14 -14.78
N LEU A 87 13.95 12.02 -14.36
CA LEU A 87 13.74 12.32 -12.93
C LEU A 87 13.21 11.11 -12.16
N LEU A 88 12.33 10.30 -12.75
CA LEU A 88 11.89 9.04 -12.14
C LEU A 88 13.04 8.01 -12.08
N LEU A 89 13.85 7.92 -13.14
CA LEU A 89 15.02 7.04 -13.19
C LEU A 89 16.13 7.45 -12.22
N SER A 90 16.25 8.73 -11.86
CA SER A 90 17.26 9.19 -10.90
C SER A 90 17.04 8.65 -9.49
N ARG A 91 15.88 8.02 -9.22
CA ARG A 91 15.64 7.24 -8.01
C ARG A 91 16.53 5.99 -7.92
N CYS A 92 17.04 5.51 -9.06
CA CYS A 92 17.98 4.39 -9.16
C CYS A 92 17.50 3.07 -8.54
N ASP A 93 16.18 2.84 -8.50
CA ASP A 93 15.58 1.59 -8.03
C ASP A 93 14.48 1.10 -9.00
N VAL A 94 13.96 -0.09 -8.72
CA VAL A 94 12.90 -0.71 -9.52
C VAL A 94 11.62 0.12 -9.54
N VAL A 95 11.31 0.87 -8.48
CA VAL A 95 10.13 1.75 -8.43
C VAL A 95 10.27 2.89 -9.44
N GLY A 96 11.43 3.55 -9.45
CA GLY A 96 11.75 4.59 -10.43
C GLY A 96 11.72 4.06 -11.86
N LYS A 97 12.30 2.88 -12.10
CA LYS A 97 12.28 2.22 -13.41
C LYS A 97 10.86 1.86 -13.85
N ALA A 98 10.07 1.27 -12.97
CA ALA A 98 8.68 0.89 -13.26
C ALA A 98 7.86 2.10 -13.66
N LEU A 99 7.90 3.18 -12.88
CA LEU A 99 7.17 4.41 -13.18
C LEU A 99 7.72 5.17 -14.39
N ALA A 100 9.01 5.02 -14.73
CA ALA A 100 9.59 5.71 -15.88
C ALA A 100 9.39 4.95 -17.19
N ARG A 101 9.48 3.62 -17.19
CA ARG A 101 9.50 2.76 -18.38
C ARG A 101 9.03 1.33 -18.01
N PRO A 102 7.73 1.12 -17.78
CA PRO A 102 7.23 -0.18 -17.31
C PRO A 102 7.53 -1.33 -18.29
N ASP A 103 7.51 -1.07 -19.59
CA ASP A 103 7.81 -2.07 -20.63
C ASP A 103 9.28 -2.53 -20.65
N SER A 104 10.15 -1.87 -19.89
CA SER A 104 11.58 -2.23 -19.78
C SER A 104 11.90 -3.11 -18.57
N LEU A 105 10.89 -3.45 -17.76
CA LEU A 105 11.06 -4.29 -16.58
C LEU A 105 11.33 -5.74 -16.97
N THR A 106 12.26 -6.40 -16.28
CA THR A 106 12.35 -7.87 -16.30
C THR A 106 11.23 -8.47 -15.46
N THR A 107 11.00 -9.78 -15.58
CA THR A 107 10.02 -10.48 -14.75
C THR A 107 10.35 -10.36 -13.26
N GLU A 108 11.62 -10.43 -12.87
CA GLU A 108 12.07 -10.27 -11.49
C GLU A 108 11.80 -8.85 -10.97
N GLU A 109 12.09 -7.82 -11.76
CA GLU A 109 11.83 -6.44 -11.38
C GLU A 109 10.31 -6.18 -11.25
N MET A 110 9.51 -6.74 -12.15
CA MET A 110 8.05 -6.68 -12.05
C MET A 110 7.53 -7.30 -10.75
N HIS A 111 8.05 -8.48 -10.37
CA HIS A 111 7.71 -9.12 -9.12
C HIS A 111 8.10 -8.27 -7.91
N GLN A 112 9.31 -7.68 -7.92
CA GLN A 112 9.74 -6.76 -6.85
C GLN A 112 8.82 -5.54 -6.73
N ALA A 113 8.45 -4.93 -7.86
CA ALA A 113 7.56 -3.77 -7.89
C ALA A 113 6.13 -4.08 -7.38
N LEU A 114 5.66 -5.31 -7.61
CA LEU A 114 4.34 -5.78 -7.14
C LEU A 114 4.36 -6.33 -5.71
N LEU A 115 5.54 -6.35 -5.07
CA LEU A 115 5.76 -6.98 -3.77
C LEU A 115 5.41 -8.47 -3.78
N TRP A 116 5.75 -9.15 -4.87
CA TRP A 116 5.65 -10.59 -5.00
C TRP A 116 7.01 -11.25 -4.67
N PRO A 117 7.00 -12.52 -4.24
CA PRO A 117 8.21 -13.32 -4.20
C PRO A 117 8.87 -13.44 -5.59
N PRO A 118 10.12 -13.94 -5.64
CA PRO A 118 10.79 -14.27 -6.91
C PRO A 118 9.94 -15.17 -7.83
N PRO A 119 10.07 -15.06 -9.18
CA PRO A 119 9.17 -15.71 -10.12
C PRO A 119 9.08 -17.24 -9.98
N ASP A 120 10.20 -17.90 -9.73
CA ASP A 120 10.30 -19.34 -9.48
C ASP A 120 9.53 -19.76 -8.22
N LEU A 121 9.64 -18.97 -7.14
CA LEU A 121 8.92 -19.23 -5.90
C LEU A 121 7.41 -18.99 -6.05
N VAL A 122 7.01 -17.94 -6.77
CA VAL A 122 5.59 -17.69 -7.10
C VAL A 122 5.00 -18.84 -7.91
N LEU A 123 5.71 -19.29 -8.95
CA LEU A 123 5.31 -20.46 -9.74
C LEU A 123 5.12 -21.69 -8.85
N ALA A 124 6.11 -22.01 -8.02
CA ALA A 124 6.05 -23.17 -7.14
C ALA A 124 4.89 -23.07 -6.13
N ASN A 125 4.63 -21.89 -5.58
CA ASN A 125 3.52 -21.67 -4.66
C ASN A 125 2.16 -21.85 -5.34
N ILE A 126 1.98 -21.28 -6.55
CA ILE A 126 0.75 -21.42 -7.33
C ILE A 126 0.52 -22.88 -7.73
N GLN A 127 1.55 -23.56 -8.24
CA GLN A 127 1.43 -24.97 -8.60
C GLN A 127 1.07 -25.83 -7.38
N ARG A 128 1.64 -25.55 -6.22
CA ARG A 128 1.29 -26.26 -4.97
C ARG A 128 -0.18 -26.04 -4.59
N ALA A 129 -0.64 -24.79 -4.58
CA ALA A 129 -2.01 -24.44 -4.18
C ALA A 129 -3.09 -24.92 -5.16
N THR A 130 -2.74 -25.07 -6.44
CA THR A 130 -3.67 -25.43 -7.52
C THR A 130 -3.54 -26.88 -7.97
N GLY A 131 -2.65 -27.67 -7.35
CA GLY A 131 -2.34 -29.03 -7.81
C GLY A 131 -1.74 -29.07 -9.22
N GLY A 132 -1.03 -28.00 -9.62
CA GLY A 132 -0.39 -27.84 -10.92
C GLY A 132 -1.34 -27.40 -12.05
N GLN A 133 -2.59 -27.06 -11.75
CA GLN A 133 -3.55 -26.63 -12.77
C GLN A 133 -3.23 -25.25 -13.34
N LEU A 134 -2.68 -24.34 -12.52
CA LEU A 134 -2.28 -23.00 -12.95
C LEU A 134 -0.76 -22.83 -12.76
N GLY A 135 -0.17 -21.96 -13.57
CA GLY A 135 1.27 -21.67 -13.55
C GLY A 135 1.62 -20.20 -13.34
N THR A 136 0.64 -19.29 -13.39
CA THR A 136 0.92 -17.85 -13.35
C THR A 136 -0.01 -17.07 -12.41
N PRO A 137 0.45 -15.92 -11.88
CA PRO A 137 -0.40 -14.98 -11.15
C PRO A 137 -1.66 -14.58 -11.93
N ILE A 138 -1.52 -14.30 -13.23
CA ILE A 138 -2.60 -13.83 -14.11
C ILE A 138 -3.70 -14.90 -14.20
N GLU A 139 -3.34 -16.17 -14.37
CA GLU A 139 -4.30 -17.27 -14.39
C GLU A 139 -5.06 -17.39 -13.06
N LEU A 140 -4.38 -17.23 -11.92
CA LEU A 140 -5.06 -17.29 -10.62
C LEU A 140 -6.00 -16.10 -10.42
N TYR A 141 -5.61 -14.90 -10.84
CA TYR A 141 -6.49 -13.73 -10.84
C TYR A 141 -7.68 -13.90 -11.78
N ALA A 142 -7.48 -14.48 -12.97
CA ALA A 142 -8.55 -14.75 -13.92
C ALA A 142 -9.57 -15.77 -13.37
N LYS A 143 -9.09 -16.83 -12.71
CA LYS A 143 -9.94 -17.78 -11.98
C LYS A 143 -10.72 -17.08 -10.85
N GLY A 144 -10.04 -16.21 -10.09
CA GLY A 144 -10.65 -15.38 -9.06
C GLY A 144 -11.77 -14.50 -9.60
N LYS A 145 -11.54 -13.87 -10.75
CA LYS A 145 -12.49 -13.00 -11.43
C LYS A 145 -13.71 -13.76 -11.93
N ASP A 146 -13.51 -14.87 -12.65
CA ASP A 146 -14.61 -15.75 -13.10
C ASP A 146 -15.46 -16.24 -11.91
N ALA A 147 -14.81 -16.53 -10.77
CA ALA A 147 -15.51 -16.91 -9.56
C ALA A 147 -16.32 -15.75 -8.92
N LEU A 148 -15.81 -14.51 -8.97
CA LEU A 148 -16.55 -13.32 -8.53
C LEU A 148 -17.74 -13.02 -9.44
N ASP A 149 -17.53 -13.05 -10.75
CA ASP A 149 -18.57 -12.76 -11.75
C ASP A 149 -19.74 -13.75 -11.64
N ARG A 150 -19.47 -14.98 -11.17
CA ARG A 150 -20.47 -16.03 -10.91
C ARG A 150 -21.04 -16.01 -9.48
N GLY A 151 -20.53 -15.17 -8.59
CA GLY A 151 -20.91 -15.16 -7.17
C GLY A 151 -20.50 -16.43 -6.41
N GLN A 152 -19.47 -17.13 -6.89
CA GLN A 152 -19.03 -18.45 -6.42
C GLN A 152 -17.59 -18.45 -5.89
N PHE A 153 -17.08 -17.29 -5.46
CA PHE A 153 -15.70 -17.13 -4.96
C PHE A 153 -15.33 -18.13 -3.85
N ASN A 154 -16.25 -18.38 -2.92
CA ASN A 154 -16.02 -19.29 -1.78
C ASN A 154 -15.98 -20.77 -2.17
N THR A 155 -16.57 -21.14 -3.32
CA THR A 155 -16.69 -22.54 -3.74
C THR A 155 -15.74 -22.89 -4.88
N MET A 156 -15.40 -21.92 -5.75
CA MET A 156 -14.49 -22.15 -6.88
C MET A 156 -13.02 -22.01 -6.52
N LEU A 157 -12.68 -21.27 -5.46
CA LEU A 157 -11.31 -21.15 -4.96
C LEU A 157 -11.16 -21.92 -3.65
N ASN A 158 -10.08 -22.69 -3.57
CA ASN A 158 -9.70 -23.37 -2.34
C ASN A 158 -9.00 -22.41 -1.35
N ASP A 159 -8.80 -22.84 -0.11
CA ASP A 159 -8.23 -21.99 0.95
C ASP A 159 -6.77 -21.58 0.70
N ASP A 160 -5.99 -22.38 -0.02
CA ASP A 160 -4.60 -22.08 -0.35
C ASP A 160 -4.51 -21.06 -1.48
N GLU A 161 -5.35 -21.19 -2.50
CA GLU A 161 -5.51 -20.22 -3.60
C GLU A 161 -5.92 -18.84 -3.06
N VAL A 162 -6.88 -18.80 -2.13
CA VAL A 162 -7.31 -17.57 -1.46
C VAL A 162 -6.18 -16.96 -0.64
N ALA A 163 -5.46 -17.78 0.14
CA ALA A 163 -4.36 -17.28 0.94
C ALA A 163 -3.23 -16.70 0.07
N LEU A 164 -2.92 -17.30 -1.08
CA LEU A 164 -1.96 -16.73 -2.01
C LEU A 164 -2.40 -15.39 -2.56
N LEU A 165 -3.67 -15.25 -2.99
CA LEU A 165 -4.19 -13.98 -3.49
C LEU A 165 -4.11 -12.89 -2.41
N ALA A 166 -4.57 -13.18 -1.20
CA ALA A 166 -4.57 -12.23 -0.09
C ALA A 166 -3.16 -11.85 0.41
N ARG A 167 -2.19 -12.77 0.29
CA ARG A 167 -0.80 -12.57 0.74
C ARG A 167 0.16 -12.26 -0.41
N ARG A 168 -0.33 -11.79 -1.56
CA ARG A 168 0.51 -11.39 -2.70
C ARG A 168 1.48 -12.50 -3.15
N PHE A 169 0.98 -13.73 -3.21
CA PHE A 169 1.69 -14.97 -3.57
C PHE A 169 2.77 -15.47 -2.61
N HIS A 170 2.89 -14.85 -1.43
CA HIS A 170 3.64 -15.43 -0.33
C HIS A 170 2.89 -16.63 0.26
N ALA A 171 3.63 -17.72 0.52
CA ALA A 171 3.07 -18.89 1.17
C ALA A 171 2.63 -18.57 2.62
N ARG A 172 1.76 -19.40 3.20
CA ARG A 172 1.27 -19.23 4.58
C ARG A 172 2.40 -19.32 5.61
N ASP A 173 3.35 -20.21 5.35
CA ASP A 173 4.51 -20.51 6.17
C ASP A 173 5.73 -19.65 5.81
N ASP A 174 5.61 -18.71 4.87
CA ASP A 174 6.72 -17.84 4.49
C ASP A 174 7.14 -16.95 5.67
N PRO A 175 8.34 -17.16 6.25
CA PRO A 175 8.80 -16.40 7.42
C PRO A 175 9.18 -14.95 7.08
N THR A 176 9.33 -14.63 5.80
CA THR A 176 9.69 -13.29 5.32
C THR A 176 8.46 -12.41 5.10
N PHE A 177 7.27 -13.01 5.04
CA PHE A 177 6.03 -12.26 4.87
C PHE A 177 5.61 -11.57 6.16
N SER A 178 5.33 -10.27 6.08
CA SER A 178 4.80 -9.48 7.18
C SER A 178 3.78 -8.48 6.65
N GLU A 179 2.55 -8.53 7.14
CA GLU A 179 1.50 -7.55 6.77
C GLU A 179 1.92 -6.12 7.12
N VAL A 180 2.54 -5.94 8.30
CA VAL A 180 3.10 -4.66 8.72
C VAL A 180 4.27 -4.25 7.81
N GLY A 181 5.12 -5.20 7.42
CA GLY A 181 6.19 -4.99 6.46
C GLY A 181 5.67 -4.50 5.10
N MET A 182 4.62 -5.15 4.58
CA MET A 182 3.96 -4.78 3.32
C MET A 182 3.34 -3.39 3.38
N SER A 183 2.64 -3.06 4.47
CA SER A 183 2.06 -1.73 4.67
C SER A 183 3.14 -0.64 4.71
N ARG A 184 4.26 -0.90 5.41
CA ARG A 184 5.42 0.01 5.43
C ARG A 184 6.09 0.14 4.07
N ALA A 185 6.21 -0.94 3.31
CA ALA A 185 6.75 -0.90 1.95
C ALA A 185 5.87 0.00 1.07
N LEU A 186 4.55 -0.19 1.05
CA LEU A 186 3.63 0.61 0.24
C LEU A 186 3.61 2.11 0.63
N ALA A 187 4.00 2.45 1.86
CA ALA A 187 4.18 3.84 2.28
C ALA A 187 5.44 4.49 1.70
N GLN A 188 6.35 3.73 1.08
CA GLN A 188 7.51 4.31 0.39
C GLN A 188 7.05 5.13 -0.83
N PRO A 189 7.68 6.30 -1.09
CA PRO A 189 7.28 7.16 -2.19
C PRO A 189 7.30 6.44 -3.55
N GLY A 190 6.17 6.46 -4.25
CA GLY A 190 6.04 5.90 -5.59
C GLY A 190 5.71 4.40 -5.64
N LEU A 191 5.96 3.63 -4.58
CA LEU A 191 5.78 2.16 -4.65
C LEU A 191 4.31 1.77 -4.87
N ALA A 192 3.38 2.37 -4.13
CA ALA A 192 1.95 2.13 -4.33
C ALA A 192 1.50 2.48 -5.76
N GLN A 193 1.97 3.61 -6.28
CA GLN A 193 1.69 4.05 -7.65
C GLN A 193 2.24 3.06 -8.69
N ALA A 194 3.46 2.56 -8.49
CA ALA A 194 4.08 1.58 -9.36
C ALA A 194 3.31 0.25 -9.35
N ALA A 195 2.99 -0.25 -8.15
CA ALA A 195 2.26 -1.50 -7.98
C ALA A 195 0.85 -1.44 -8.60
N GLU A 196 0.12 -0.34 -8.38
CA GLU A 196 -1.23 -0.15 -8.93
C GLU A 196 -1.21 -0.03 -10.47
N MET A 197 -0.26 0.74 -11.01
CA MET A 197 -0.05 0.86 -12.46
C MET A 197 0.26 -0.49 -13.10
N LEU A 198 1.22 -1.25 -12.55
CA LEU A 198 1.56 -2.57 -13.05
C LEU A 198 0.42 -3.57 -12.91
N SER A 199 -0.32 -3.53 -11.80
CA SER A 199 -1.52 -4.36 -11.61
C SER A 199 -2.55 -4.08 -12.70
N SER A 200 -2.72 -2.81 -13.08
CA SER A 200 -3.64 -2.40 -14.14
C SER A 200 -3.16 -2.85 -15.52
N MET A 201 -1.85 -2.73 -15.82
CA MET A 201 -1.26 -3.21 -17.06
C MET A 201 -1.39 -4.73 -17.24
N LEU A 202 -1.36 -5.48 -16.14
CA LEU A 202 -1.53 -6.93 -16.10
C LEU A 202 -2.99 -7.38 -15.95
N GLU A 203 -3.94 -6.44 -15.97
CA GLU A 203 -5.37 -6.70 -15.79
C GLU A 203 -5.71 -7.45 -14.49
N LEU A 204 -4.92 -7.23 -13.43
CA LEU A 204 -5.13 -7.83 -12.13
C LEU A 204 -6.27 -7.10 -11.41
N ASP A 205 -7.41 -7.76 -11.32
CA ASP A 205 -8.61 -7.16 -10.76
C ASP A 205 -8.49 -6.99 -9.24
N PHE A 206 -8.54 -5.74 -8.76
CA PHE A 206 -8.45 -5.42 -7.34
C PHE A 206 -9.58 -6.08 -6.53
N ALA A 207 -10.75 -6.30 -7.13
CA ALA A 207 -11.87 -6.97 -6.46
C ALA A 207 -11.50 -8.40 -6.03
N VAL A 208 -10.68 -9.11 -6.83
CA VAL A 208 -10.21 -10.46 -6.50
C VAL A 208 -9.33 -10.46 -5.26
N PHE A 209 -8.36 -9.53 -5.20
CA PHE A 209 -7.52 -9.36 -4.02
C PHE A 209 -8.35 -9.02 -2.78
N HIS A 210 -9.28 -8.07 -2.91
CA HIS A 210 -10.12 -7.65 -1.79
C HIS A 210 -11.01 -8.79 -1.28
N ALA A 211 -11.65 -9.55 -2.18
CA ALA A 211 -12.46 -10.71 -1.82
C ALA A 211 -11.64 -11.79 -1.10
N ALA A 212 -10.41 -12.05 -1.56
CA ALA A 212 -9.50 -12.97 -0.89
C ALA A 212 -9.14 -12.51 0.52
N LEU A 213 -8.80 -11.22 0.68
CA LEU A 213 -8.49 -10.62 1.98
C LEU A 213 -9.67 -10.74 2.96
N MET A 214 -10.88 -10.39 2.51
CA MET A 214 -12.08 -10.45 3.34
C MET A 214 -12.42 -11.88 3.77
N ARG A 215 -12.26 -12.86 2.88
CA ARG A 215 -12.43 -14.27 3.22
C ARG A 215 -11.40 -14.74 4.25
N GLN A 216 -10.13 -14.34 4.10
CA GLN A 216 -9.08 -14.75 5.03
C GLN A 216 -9.28 -14.15 6.42
N VAL A 217 -9.67 -12.87 6.52
CA VAL A 217 -9.98 -12.22 7.81
C VAL A 217 -11.21 -12.85 8.47
N GLY A 218 -12.24 -13.20 7.70
CA GLY A 218 -13.42 -13.89 8.23
C GLY A 218 -13.18 -15.34 8.69
N GLN A 219 -12.02 -15.93 8.37
CA GLN A 219 -11.60 -17.25 8.81
C GLN A 219 -10.69 -17.21 10.06
N MET A 220 -10.21 -16.03 10.48
CA MET A 220 -9.41 -15.81 11.69
C MET A 220 -10.30 -15.48 12.89
#